data_AF-A0A957Z6B0-F1
#
_entry.id   AF-A0A957Z6B0-F1
#
_cell.length_a   1.000
_cell.length_b   1.000
_cell.length_c   1.000
_cell.angle_alpha   90.00
_cell.angle_beta   90.00
_cell.angle_gamma   90.00
#
_symmetry.space_group_name_H-M   'P 1'
#
loop_
_entity.id
_entity.type
_entity.pdbx_description
1 polymer ?
#
loop_
_entity_poly.entity_id
_entity_poly.type
_entity_poly.pdbx_seq_one_letter_code
_entity_poly.pdbx_strand_id
1 'polypeptide(L)'
;SLGSDWAEDSGNWAIVSNNVRNNTTGSSYRKLRWVGAALDSNNYSVSGTYRSGSASFGIGPAARCVASATVSYYALIIFGGDAAYLVYINAGAETVLDTGSAITASTNYDLRIEVDGTTIRGYVNGVLDLEATHSALSSGSPGIAGYGGNNTNTYCATWAAEDLGGGASQINVSDTAAGSDALAQVAVTLGLADTGSGADAPGGLAASLARTDTGSGADVLAQVLASLGVSDTGSGVDVPGNLAASVPVADSGAGV
;
A
#
# COMPACT_ATOMS: atom_id res chain seq x y z
N SER A 1 17.00 22.09 9.24
CA SER A 1 17.44 20.99 8.35
C SER A 1 16.20 20.28 7.83
N LEU A 2 16.31 19.43 6.80
CA LEU A 2 15.18 18.63 6.27
C LEU A 2 14.72 17.53 7.23
N GLY A 3 15.56 17.13 8.18
CA GLY A 3 15.35 15.97 9.06
C GLY A 3 16.25 14.80 8.65
N SER A 4 16.37 13.78 9.50
CA SER A 4 17.15 12.56 9.22
C SER A 4 16.49 11.65 8.20
N ASP A 5 15.18 11.77 8.04
CA ASP A 5 14.37 10.91 7.17
C ASP A 5 14.42 11.33 5.70
N TRP A 6 15.24 12.32 5.37
CA TRP A 6 15.38 12.88 4.04
C TRP A 6 16.84 12.82 3.58
N ALA A 7 17.07 12.15 2.46
CA ALA A 7 18.34 12.14 1.76
C ALA A 7 18.29 13.09 0.57
N GLU A 8 19.15 14.10 0.60
CA GLU A 8 19.32 15.01 -0.52
C GLU A 8 20.31 14.42 -1.52
N ASP A 9 19.80 13.90 -2.63
CA ASP A 9 20.66 13.36 -3.70
C ASP A 9 21.07 14.48 -4.70
N SER A 10 20.26 15.55 -4.84
CA SER A 10 20.55 16.71 -5.71
C SER A 10 19.60 17.88 -5.42
N GLY A 11 20.00 19.13 -5.65
CA GLY A 11 19.09 20.28 -5.69
C GLY A 11 19.19 21.27 -4.52
N ASN A 12 20.02 21.01 -3.51
CA ASN A 12 20.18 21.85 -2.31
C ASN A 12 18.80 22.16 -1.68
N TRP A 13 18.10 21.10 -1.27
CA TRP A 13 16.72 21.22 -0.81
C TRP A 13 16.69 21.80 0.61
N ALA A 14 15.72 22.67 0.87
CA ALA A 14 15.57 23.32 2.17
C ALA A 14 14.10 23.54 2.52
N ILE A 15 13.82 23.59 3.83
CA ILE A 15 12.55 24.09 4.36
C ILE A 15 12.68 25.60 4.53
N VAL A 16 11.85 26.36 3.82
CA VAL A 16 11.78 27.82 3.91
C VAL A 16 10.32 28.21 4.12
N SER A 17 10.02 28.87 5.24
CA SER A 17 8.65 29.26 5.60
C SER A 17 7.67 28.08 5.55
N ASN A 18 8.03 26.97 6.21
CA ASN A 18 7.26 25.71 6.25
C ASN A 18 7.04 25.02 4.89
N ASN A 19 7.82 25.38 3.88
CA ASN A 19 7.72 24.81 2.54
C ASN A 19 9.05 24.21 2.10
N VAL A 20 9.02 22.98 1.57
CA VAL A 20 10.20 22.32 0.97
C VAL A 20 10.44 22.88 -0.42
N ARG A 21 11.69 23.30 -0.71
CA ARG A 21 12.10 23.94 -1.96
C ARG A 21 13.48 23.47 -2.43
N ASN A 22 13.64 23.39 -3.74
CA ASN A 22 14.93 23.21 -4.40
C ASN A 22 15.56 24.60 -4.67
N ASN A 23 16.78 24.82 -4.18
CA ASN A 23 17.49 26.10 -4.30
C ASN A 23 18.54 26.12 -5.42
N THR A 24 18.65 25.07 -6.22
CA THR A 24 19.62 24.99 -7.31
C THR A 24 19.01 25.49 -8.61
N THR A 25 19.55 26.58 -9.14
CA THR A 25 19.19 27.08 -10.48
C THR A 25 19.65 26.11 -11.57
N GLY A 26 18.91 26.04 -12.68
CA GLY A 26 19.31 25.35 -13.91
C GLY A 26 18.23 24.43 -14.46
N SER A 27 18.20 24.26 -15.78
CA SER A 27 17.23 23.43 -16.52
C SER A 27 17.53 21.94 -16.35
N SER A 28 17.33 21.41 -15.15
CA SER A 28 17.62 20.02 -14.82
C SER A 28 16.65 19.47 -13.79
N TYR A 29 16.36 18.18 -13.90
CA TYR A 29 15.61 17.44 -12.89
C TYR A 29 16.44 17.23 -11.63
N ARG A 30 15.77 17.27 -10.49
CA ARG A 30 16.29 17.11 -9.14
C ARG A 30 15.33 16.26 -8.32
N LYS A 31 15.83 15.66 -7.25
CA LYS A 31 15.00 14.90 -6.32
C LYS A 31 15.45 15.08 -4.88
N LEU A 32 14.47 15.04 -4.00
CA LEU A 32 14.66 14.82 -2.57
C LEU A 32 14.02 13.48 -2.23
N ARG A 33 14.78 12.57 -1.62
CA ARG A 33 14.36 11.19 -1.44
C ARG A 33 14.07 10.90 0.03
N TRP A 34 12.94 10.26 0.30
CA TRP A 34 12.61 9.77 1.63
C TRP A 34 13.49 8.57 1.97
N VAL A 35 14.05 8.57 3.17
CA VAL A 35 14.89 7.51 3.76
C VAL A 35 14.52 7.19 5.20
N GLY A 36 13.37 7.67 5.67
CA GLY A 36 12.80 7.27 6.95
C GLY A 36 12.30 5.82 6.93
N ALA A 37 11.23 5.55 7.69
CA ALA A 37 10.62 4.23 7.70
C ALA A 37 10.29 3.74 6.29
N ALA A 38 10.68 2.49 6.00
CA ALA A 38 10.36 1.84 4.74
C ALA A 38 8.86 1.58 4.64
N LEU A 39 8.33 1.65 3.43
CA LEU A 39 6.98 1.16 3.12
C LEU A 39 7.02 -0.36 3.00
N ASP A 40 5.88 -1.01 3.23
CA ASP A 40 5.78 -2.47 3.28
C ASP A 40 5.97 -3.12 1.89
N SER A 41 5.71 -2.38 0.80
CA SER A 41 5.87 -2.84 -0.57
C SER A 41 6.46 -1.78 -1.52
N ASN A 42 6.69 -2.20 -2.78
CA ASN A 42 7.06 -1.30 -3.89
C ASN A 42 5.84 -0.74 -4.65
N ASN A 43 4.64 -1.00 -4.12
CA ASN A 43 3.39 -0.49 -4.61
C ASN A 43 2.83 0.50 -3.61
N TYR A 44 2.92 1.78 -3.92
CA TYR A 44 2.61 2.83 -2.97
C TYR A 44 2.15 4.10 -3.67
N SER A 45 1.57 5.00 -2.88
CA SER A 45 1.25 6.35 -3.29
C SER A 45 2.19 7.36 -2.62
N VAL A 46 2.41 8.47 -3.29
CA VAL A 46 3.06 9.66 -2.74
C VAL A 46 2.17 10.84 -3.02
N SER A 47 1.78 11.58 -1.98
CA SER A 47 0.82 12.67 -2.07
C SER A 47 1.33 13.94 -1.36
N GLY A 48 0.67 15.06 -1.62
CA GLY A 48 0.98 16.32 -0.98
C GLY A 48 0.40 17.52 -1.70
N THR A 49 0.57 18.70 -1.12
CA THR A 49 0.18 19.98 -1.70
C THR A 49 1.41 20.63 -2.33
N TYR A 50 1.33 20.88 -3.64
CA TYR A 50 2.44 21.41 -4.44
C TYR A 50 2.03 22.70 -5.15
N ARG A 51 3.00 23.58 -5.40
CA ARG A 51 2.81 24.81 -6.17
C ARG A 51 3.98 24.97 -7.12
N SER A 52 3.69 25.26 -8.39
CA SER A 52 4.70 25.70 -9.36
C SER A 52 4.52 27.18 -9.68
N GLY A 53 5.61 27.93 -9.70
CA GLY A 53 5.58 29.38 -9.93
C GLY A 53 5.46 29.80 -11.40
N SER A 54 5.90 28.96 -12.34
CA SER A 54 5.89 29.24 -13.78
C SER A 54 6.19 28.00 -14.63
N ALA A 55 6.07 28.10 -15.95
CA ALA A 55 6.30 27.00 -16.89
C ALA A 55 7.76 26.55 -16.95
N SER A 56 8.70 27.30 -16.35
CA SER A 56 10.12 26.94 -16.27
C SER A 56 10.51 26.22 -14.97
N PHE A 57 9.59 26.06 -14.02
CA PHE A 57 9.88 25.46 -12.71
C PHE A 57 8.88 24.34 -12.43
N GLY A 58 9.36 23.11 -12.38
CA GLY A 58 8.53 21.93 -12.10
C GLY A 58 8.63 21.50 -10.65
N ILE A 59 7.54 20.98 -10.09
CA ILE A 59 7.57 20.30 -8.78
C ILE A 59 6.43 19.28 -8.68
N GLY A 60 6.61 18.24 -7.87
CA GLY A 60 5.55 17.28 -7.58
C GLY A 60 6.04 16.04 -6.84
N PRO A 61 5.13 15.10 -6.51
CA PRO A 61 5.50 13.86 -5.84
C PRO A 61 6.32 12.96 -6.77
N ALA A 62 7.36 12.32 -6.21
CA ALA A 62 8.20 11.36 -6.91
C ALA A 62 8.06 9.96 -6.30
N ALA A 63 8.09 8.95 -7.16
CA ALA A 63 8.03 7.54 -6.80
C ALA A 63 9.20 6.78 -7.45
N ARG A 64 9.56 5.66 -6.83
CA ARG A 64 10.64 4.76 -7.23
C ARG A 64 11.97 5.49 -7.45
N CYS A 65 12.28 6.43 -6.57
CA CYS A 65 13.53 7.18 -6.62
C CYS A 65 14.72 6.24 -6.36
N VAL A 66 15.63 6.17 -7.32
CA VAL A 66 16.89 5.42 -7.20
C VAL A 66 17.83 6.14 -6.25
N ALA A 67 18.55 5.43 -5.36
CA ALA A 67 19.52 6.06 -4.46
C ALA A 67 20.84 6.39 -5.20
N SER A 68 20.88 7.57 -5.84
CA SER A 68 22.01 8.06 -6.61
C SER A 68 21.90 9.57 -6.86
N ALA A 69 23.03 10.26 -6.92
CA ALA A 69 23.08 11.66 -7.36
C ALA A 69 22.67 11.83 -8.84
N THR A 70 22.83 10.79 -9.66
CA THR A 70 22.24 10.75 -11.00
C THR A 70 20.74 10.48 -10.85
N VAL A 71 19.92 11.40 -11.38
CA VAL A 71 18.47 11.41 -11.12
C VAL A 71 17.74 10.35 -11.94
N SER A 72 16.97 9.50 -11.28
CA SER A 72 16.06 8.53 -11.90
C SER A 72 14.90 8.22 -10.96
N TYR A 73 13.67 8.31 -11.48
CA TYR A 73 12.40 8.15 -10.76
C TYR A 73 11.21 8.16 -11.74
N TYR A 74 10.02 7.86 -11.24
CA TYR A 74 8.75 8.33 -11.81
C TYR A 74 8.24 9.55 -11.03
N ALA A 75 7.54 10.47 -11.69
CA ALA A 75 6.91 11.59 -10.99
C ALA A 75 5.62 12.02 -11.68
N LEU A 76 4.70 12.54 -10.87
CA LEU A 76 3.69 13.48 -11.33
C LEU A 76 4.27 14.87 -11.08
N ILE A 77 4.58 15.62 -12.13
CA ILE A 77 5.20 16.94 -12.02
C ILE A 77 4.32 17.99 -12.69
N ILE A 78 4.13 19.14 -12.03
CA ILE A 78 3.34 20.26 -12.56
C ILE A 78 4.22 21.44 -12.93
N PHE A 79 3.87 22.12 -14.01
CA PHE A 79 4.50 23.36 -14.48
C PHE A 79 3.47 24.49 -14.57
N GLY A 80 3.71 25.57 -13.82
CA GLY A 80 2.74 26.64 -13.65
C GLY A 80 2.54 27.50 -14.90
N GLY A 81 1.34 27.53 -15.46
CA GLY A 81 1.06 28.17 -16.75
C GLY A 81 1.27 27.22 -17.93
N ASP A 82 1.41 25.92 -17.66
CA ASP A 82 1.51 24.84 -18.64
C ASP A 82 0.58 23.68 -18.23
N ALA A 83 1.08 22.47 -17.97
CA ALA A 83 0.28 21.30 -17.61
C ALA A 83 0.88 20.43 -16.50
N ALA A 84 0.13 19.40 -16.10
CA ALA A 84 0.60 18.26 -15.33
C ALA A 84 1.16 17.18 -16.26
N TYR A 85 2.26 16.55 -15.86
CA TYR A 85 2.91 15.49 -16.62
C TYR A 85 3.22 14.30 -15.73
N LEU A 86 2.98 13.10 -16.25
CA LEU A 86 3.49 11.87 -15.70
C LEU A 86 4.78 11.56 -16.44
N VAL A 87 5.90 11.53 -15.72
CA VAL A 87 7.23 11.44 -16.33
C VAL A 87 8.03 10.28 -15.77
N TYR A 88 8.85 9.69 -16.63
CA TYR A 88 9.96 8.84 -16.25
C TYR A 88 11.26 9.61 -16.50
N ILE A 89 12.09 9.72 -15.47
CA ILE A 89 13.44 10.27 -15.62
C ILE A 89 14.44 9.12 -15.56
N ASN A 90 15.30 9.01 -16.58
CA ASN A 90 16.40 8.06 -16.65
C ASN A 90 17.73 8.79 -16.78
N ALA A 91 18.61 8.62 -15.80
CA ALA A 91 19.89 9.31 -15.74
C ALA A 91 19.82 10.83 -16.04
N GLY A 92 18.75 11.51 -15.62
CA GLY A 92 18.49 12.93 -15.86
C GLY A 92 17.78 13.27 -17.17
N ALA A 93 17.58 12.31 -18.07
CA ALA A 93 16.80 12.49 -19.30
C ALA A 93 15.32 12.18 -19.08
N GLU A 94 14.44 13.01 -19.66
CA GLU A 94 13.00 12.87 -19.52
C GLU A 94 12.39 11.98 -20.59
N THR A 95 11.40 11.20 -20.18
CA THR A 95 10.37 10.62 -21.04
C THR A 95 9.01 11.01 -20.46
N VAL A 96 8.23 11.78 -21.20
CA VAL A 96 6.83 12.06 -20.84
C VAL A 96 6.01 10.81 -21.16
N LEU A 97 5.36 10.27 -20.14
CA LEU A 97 4.52 9.07 -20.24
C LEU A 97 3.05 9.43 -20.51
N ASP A 98 2.59 10.54 -19.93
CA ASP A 98 1.25 11.08 -20.17
C ASP A 98 1.20 12.59 -19.86
N THR A 99 0.22 13.29 -20.42
CA THR A 99 -0.02 14.74 -20.23
C THR A 99 -1.46 14.98 -19.79
N GLY A 100 -1.63 15.69 -18.67
CA GLY A 100 -2.91 15.91 -18.01
C GLY A 100 -3.39 17.35 -18.08
N SER A 101 -4.11 17.75 -17.05
CA SER A 101 -4.77 19.05 -16.94
C SER A 101 -3.81 20.24 -16.99
N ALA A 102 -4.33 21.37 -17.49
CA ALA A 102 -3.63 22.65 -17.45
C ALA A 102 -3.43 23.13 -16.02
N ILE A 103 -2.23 23.66 -15.72
CA ILE A 103 -1.84 24.10 -14.38
C ILE A 103 -1.74 25.62 -14.38
N THR A 104 -2.46 26.26 -13.48
CA THR A 104 -2.35 27.70 -13.27
C THR A 104 -1.08 28.01 -12.49
N ALA A 105 -0.28 28.96 -12.98
CA ALA A 105 0.92 29.39 -12.29
C ALA A 105 0.60 29.93 -10.89
N SER A 106 1.46 29.61 -9.93
CA SER A 106 1.36 30.13 -8.56
C SER A 106 0.03 29.76 -7.87
N THR A 107 -0.46 28.55 -8.13
CA THR A 107 -1.64 27.95 -7.50
C THR A 107 -1.25 26.66 -6.79
N ASN A 108 -1.84 26.40 -5.62
CA ASN A 108 -1.62 25.15 -4.90
C ASN A 108 -2.51 24.06 -5.51
N TYR A 109 -1.95 22.88 -5.69
CA TYR A 109 -2.62 21.67 -6.16
C TYR A 109 -2.33 20.52 -5.21
N ASP A 110 -3.35 19.72 -4.89
CA ASP A 110 -3.15 18.46 -4.20
C ASP A 110 -2.84 17.39 -5.23
N LEU A 111 -1.60 16.91 -5.21
CA LEU A 111 -1.10 15.93 -6.17
C LEU A 111 -0.91 14.59 -5.49
N ARG A 112 -1.19 13.51 -6.23
CA ARG A 112 -0.83 12.16 -5.81
C ARG A 112 -0.35 11.36 -7.02
N ILE A 113 0.78 10.68 -6.86
CA ILE A 113 1.21 9.62 -7.78
C ILE A 113 0.99 8.27 -7.10
N GLU A 114 0.45 7.30 -7.82
CA GLU A 114 0.38 5.90 -7.41
C GLU A 114 1.25 5.07 -8.37
N VAL A 115 2.07 4.18 -7.81
CA VAL A 115 2.83 3.17 -8.56
C VAL A 115 2.36 1.80 -8.12
N ASP A 116 1.74 1.02 -9.01
CA ASP A 116 1.21 -0.31 -8.72
C ASP A 116 1.66 -1.28 -9.82
N GLY A 117 2.65 -2.12 -9.52
CA GLY A 117 3.30 -2.95 -10.53
C GLY A 117 3.90 -2.07 -11.63
N THR A 118 3.38 -2.20 -12.86
CA THR A 118 3.77 -1.36 -14.01
C THR A 118 2.81 -0.21 -14.29
N THR A 119 1.68 -0.14 -13.58
CA THR A 119 0.68 0.93 -13.73
C THR A 119 1.10 2.13 -12.90
N ILE A 120 1.06 3.31 -13.50
CA ILE A 120 1.41 4.58 -12.86
C ILE A 120 0.26 5.54 -13.07
N ARG A 121 -0.30 6.05 -11.98
CA ARG A 121 -1.45 6.98 -12.02
C ARG A 121 -1.08 8.31 -11.39
N GLY A 122 -1.51 9.39 -12.02
CA GLY A 122 -1.40 10.76 -11.53
C GLY A 122 -2.79 11.31 -11.20
N TYR A 123 -2.94 11.85 -9.99
CA TYR A 123 -4.15 12.50 -9.53
C TYR A 123 -3.89 13.98 -9.29
N VAL A 124 -4.77 14.84 -9.80
CA VAL A 124 -4.76 16.28 -9.56
C VAL A 124 -6.05 16.65 -8.83
N ASN A 125 -5.91 17.22 -7.63
CA ASN A 125 -7.01 17.55 -6.71
C ASN A 125 -7.94 16.35 -6.44
N GLY A 126 -7.34 15.16 -6.27
CA GLY A 126 -8.05 13.91 -5.99
C GLY A 126 -8.71 13.23 -7.20
N VAL A 127 -8.69 13.85 -8.38
CA VAL A 127 -9.23 13.27 -9.62
C VAL A 127 -8.12 12.55 -10.37
N LEU A 128 -8.37 11.32 -10.83
CA LEU A 128 -7.45 10.63 -11.75
C LEU A 128 -7.37 11.43 -13.06
N ASP A 129 -6.19 11.98 -13.34
CA ASP A 129 -5.97 12.91 -14.44
C ASP A 129 -4.96 12.35 -15.46
N LEU A 130 -4.06 11.45 -15.04
CA LEU A 130 -3.06 10.82 -15.89
C LEU A 130 -2.92 9.32 -15.58
N GLU A 131 -2.69 8.49 -16.59
CA GLU A 131 -2.39 7.06 -16.40
C GLU A 131 -1.44 6.54 -17.49
N ALA A 132 -0.44 5.76 -17.09
CA ALA A 132 0.48 5.11 -18.01
C ALA A 132 0.86 3.70 -17.53
N THR A 133 1.34 2.86 -18.46
CA THR A 133 2.00 1.58 -18.15
C THR A 133 3.48 1.67 -18.51
N HIS A 134 4.37 1.53 -17.53
CA HIS A 134 5.82 1.60 -17.73
C HIS A 134 6.58 0.73 -16.71
N SER A 135 7.62 0.01 -17.17
CA SER A 135 8.27 -1.06 -16.40
C SER A 135 9.76 -0.85 -16.10
N ALA A 136 10.35 0.29 -16.47
CA ALA A 136 11.79 0.52 -16.30
C ALA A 136 12.26 0.55 -14.84
N LEU A 137 11.41 0.99 -13.91
CA LEU A 137 11.67 0.93 -12.46
C LEU A 137 10.58 0.11 -11.79
N SER A 138 10.96 -0.91 -11.03
CA SER A 138 10.06 -1.77 -10.25
C SER A 138 10.10 -1.52 -8.75
N SER A 139 11.08 -0.76 -8.26
CA SER A 139 11.29 -0.43 -6.85
C SER A 139 12.02 0.90 -6.69
N GLY A 140 12.08 1.40 -5.46
CA GLY A 140 12.79 2.61 -5.09
C GLY A 140 12.02 3.43 -4.07
N SER A 141 12.66 4.43 -3.47
CA SER A 141 12.06 5.22 -2.40
C SER A 141 11.02 6.23 -2.91
N PRO A 142 10.02 6.61 -2.10
CA PRO A 142 9.20 7.77 -2.39
C PRO A 142 10.02 9.07 -2.22
N GLY A 143 9.51 10.20 -2.72
CA GLY A 143 10.20 11.48 -2.60
C GLY A 143 9.46 12.66 -3.24
N ILE A 144 10.22 13.71 -3.52
CA ILE A 144 9.78 14.93 -4.18
C ILE A 144 10.66 15.16 -5.41
N ALA A 145 10.03 15.39 -6.56
CA ALA A 145 10.69 15.78 -7.81
C ALA A 145 10.70 17.31 -7.95
N GLY A 146 11.74 17.83 -8.59
CA GLY A 146 11.79 19.24 -9.00
C GLY A 146 12.47 19.39 -10.35
N TYR A 147 12.10 20.43 -11.09
CA TYR A 147 12.79 20.87 -12.29
C TYR A 147 13.04 22.37 -12.21
N GLY A 148 14.21 22.83 -12.63
CA GLY A 148 14.61 24.20 -12.31
C GLY A 148 14.96 24.31 -10.82
N GLY A 149 14.85 25.52 -10.28
CA GLY A 149 14.97 25.78 -8.85
C GLY A 149 15.17 27.25 -8.54
N ASN A 150 15.36 27.57 -7.26
CA ASN A 150 15.51 28.93 -6.75
C ASN A 150 14.33 29.86 -7.11
N ASN A 151 13.11 29.32 -7.01
CA ASN A 151 11.86 30.07 -7.21
C ASN A 151 11.00 30.00 -5.95
N THR A 152 10.66 31.15 -5.37
CA THR A 152 9.92 31.22 -4.10
C THR A 152 8.45 30.78 -4.20
N ASN A 153 7.88 30.74 -5.41
CA ASN A 153 6.53 30.25 -5.69
C ASN A 153 6.53 28.78 -6.12
N THR A 154 7.67 28.08 -6.07
CA THR A 154 7.76 26.66 -6.42
C THR A 154 8.12 25.86 -5.17
N TYR A 155 7.16 25.10 -4.65
CA TYR A 155 7.34 24.40 -3.38
C TYR A 155 6.40 23.21 -3.17
N CYS A 156 6.77 22.37 -2.20
CA CYS A 156 5.93 21.35 -1.57
C CYS A 156 5.59 21.80 -0.15
N ALA A 157 4.30 21.91 0.18
CA ALA A 157 3.81 22.38 1.48
C ALA A 157 3.49 21.23 2.45
N THR A 158 2.93 20.15 1.93
CA THR A 158 2.61 18.92 2.67
C THR A 158 3.12 17.73 1.87
N TRP A 159 3.45 16.64 2.54
CA TRP A 159 3.96 15.43 1.90
C TRP A 159 3.56 14.20 2.72
N ALA A 160 3.15 13.14 2.04
CA ALA A 160 2.91 11.82 2.63
C ALA A 160 3.25 10.72 1.61
N ALA A 161 3.58 9.54 2.13
CA ALA A 161 3.70 8.33 1.33
C ALA A 161 3.03 7.17 2.07
N GLU A 162 2.27 6.36 1.34
CA GLU A 162 1.39 5.33 1.90
C GLU A 162 1.43 4.08 1.00
N ASP A 163 1.46 2.89 1.58
CA ASP A 163 1.36 1.64 0.82
C ASP A 163 -0.03 1.53 0.15
N LEU A 164 -0.10 0.97 -1.06
CA LEU A 164 -1.37 0.81 -1.79
C LEU A 164 -2.20 -0.39 -1.31
N GLY A 165 -1.76 -1.10 -0.28
CA GLY A 165 -2.52 -2.21 0.29
C GLY A 165 -2.34 -3.47 -0.54
N GLY A 166 -1.09 -3.89 -0.72
CA GLY A 166 -0.72 -5.17 -1.30
C GLY A 166 -0.67 -6.30 -0.27
N GLY A 167 -1.81 -6.65 0.36
CA GLY A 167 -1.99 -7.93 1.06
C GLY A 167 -2.07 -7.87 2.60
N ALA A 168 -3.32 -7.90 3.10
CA ALA A 168 -3.74 -8.09 4.49
C ALA A 168 -3.20 -7.08 5.53
N SER A 169 -4.12 -6.36 6.19
CA SER A 169 -3.87 -5.86 7.55
C SER A 169 -3.36 -7.04 8.37
N GLN A 170 -2.11 -6.96 8.83
CA GLN A 170 -1.57 -7.92 9.78
C GLN A 170 -2.46 -7.84 11.03
N ILE A 171 -3.35 -8.82 11.23
CA ILE A 171 -3.98 -9.00 12.55
C ILE A 171 -2.86 -9.58 13.41
N ASN A 172 -2.28 -8.74 14.27
CA ASN A 172 -1.37 -9.17 15.31
C ASN A 172 -2.16 -10.02 16.31
N VAL A 173 -2.31 -11.31 16.02
CA VAL A 173 -2.80 -12.28 16.98
C VAL A 173 -1.68 -12.51 17.99
N SER A 174 -1.79 -11.85 19.15
CA SER A 174 -0.90 -12.15 20.26
C SER A 174 -1.27 -13.54 20.79
N ASP A 175 -0.34 -14.49 20.69
CA ASP A 175 -0.48 -15.83 21.26
C ASP A 175 -0.45 -15.74 22.78
N THR A 176 -1.63 -15.69 23.39
CA THR A 176 -1.82 -16.01 24.81
C THR A 176 -2.37 -17.42 24.95
N ALA A 177 -1.59 -18.44 24.58
CA ALA A 177 -1.67 -19.83 25.05
C ALA A 177 -3.06 -20.51 25.09
N ALA A 178 -4.02 -20.02 24.32
CA ALA A 178 -5.33 -20.61 24.13
C ALA A 178 -5.77 -20.25 22.71
N GLY A 179 -5.53 -21.16 21.75
CA GLY A 179 -5.82 -20.96 20.32
C GLY A 179 -7.28 -20.58 20.00
N SER A 180 -8.18 -20.63 21.00
CA SER A 180 -9.56 -20.14 20.91
C SER A 180 -9.68 -18.61 20.95
N ASP A 181 -8.82 -17.90 21.69
CA ASP A 181 -8.94 -16.44 21.88
C ASP A 181 -8.46 -15.65 20.65
N ALA A 182 -7.49 -16.22 19.94
CA ALA A 182 -7.02 -15.75 18.64
C ALA A 182 -8.12 -15.77 17.57
N LEU A 183 -8.86 -16.87 17.49
CA LEU A 183 -9.95 -17.08 16.53
C LEU A 183 -11.15 -16.18 16.83
N ALA A 184 -11.46 -15.96 18.11
CA ALA A 184 -12.50 -15.02 18.52
C ALA A 184 -12.15 -13.58 18.15
N GLN A 185 -10.89 -13.18 18.29
CA GLN A 185 -10.43 -11.83 17.95
C GLN A 185 -10.45 -11.58 16.43
N VAL A 186 -10.13 -12.61 15.62
CA VAL A 186 -10.27 -12.59 14.17
C VAL A 186 -11.74 -12.54 13.75
N ALA A 187 -12.62 -13.32 14.38
CA ALA A 187 -14.06 -13.29 14.12
C ALA A 187 -14.69 -11.93 14.49
N VAL A 188 -14.27 -11.32 15.59
CA VAL A 188 -14.71 -9.96 16.00
C VAL A 188 -14.20 -8.90 15.01
N THR A 189 -12.94 -8.99 14.57
CA THR A 189 -12.33 -8.02 13.64
C THR A 189 -12.95 -8.11 12.24
N LEU A 190 -13.39 -9.30 11.81
CA LEU A 190 -14.08 -9.55 10.54
C LEU A 190 -15.60 -9.33 10.61
N GLY A 191 -16.16 -8.93 11.77
CA GLY A 191 -17.60 -8.73 11.97
C GLY A 191 -18.44 -10.02 11.93
N LEU A 192 -17.82 -11.17 12.17
CA LEU A 192 -18.42 -12.51 12.19
C LEU A 192 -18.88 -12.95 13.60
N ALA A 193 -18.60 -12.14 14.63
CA ALA A 193 -18.98 -12.45 16.00
C ALA A 193 -20.48 -12.22 16.23
N ASP A 194 -21.29 -13.23 15.92
CA ASP A 194 -22.67 -13.35 16.37
C ASP A 194 -22.69 -13.98 17.77
N THR A 195 -23.18 -13.25 18.78
CA THR A 195 -23.40 -13.78 20.13
C THR A 195 -24.84 -14.21 20.37
N GLY A 196 -25.70 -14.26 19.35
CA GLY A 196 -27.08 -14.69 19.42
C GLY A 196 -27.32 -15.99 18.65
N SER A 197 -28.02 -16.96 19.23
CA SER A 197 -28.45 -18.18 18.54
C SER A 197 -29.64 -17.92 17.58
N GLY A 198 -29.66 -16.78 16.91
CA GLY A 198 -30.71 -16.36 15.98
C GLY A 198 -30.08 -16.01 14.64
N ALA A 199 -30.61 -16.58 13.56
CA ALA A 199 -30.10 -16.37 12.20
C ALA A 199 -30.28 -14.90 11.75
N ASP A 200 -29.38 -14.01 12.16
CA ASP A 200 -29.26 -12.66 11.63
C ASP A 200 -28.00 -12.60 10.76
N ALA A 201 -28.20 -12.29 9.47
CA ALA A 201 -27.13 -12.29 8.47
C ALA A 201 -25.96 -11.35 8.86
N PRO A 202 -24.68 -11.76 8.72
CA PRO A 202 -23.56 -10.87 8.97
C PRO A 202 -23.60 -9.68 8.00
N GLY A 203 -23.71 -8.47 8.54
CA GLY A 203 -23.76 -7.24 7.76
C GLY A 203 -22.43 -6.96 7.07
N GLY A 204 -22.48 -6.78 5.74
CA GLY A 204 -21.41 -6.16 4.96
C GLY A 204 -20.63 -7.13 4.06
N LEU A 205 -19.65 -7.86 4.60
CA LEU A 205 -18.66 -8.57 3.78
C LEU A 205 -19.12 -9.99 3.36
N ALA A 206 -19.84 -10.70 4.24
CA ALA A 206 -20.39 -12.03 3.96
C ALA A 206 -21.49 -12.01 2.89
N ALA A 207 -22.20 -10.88 2.73
CA ALA A 207 -23.25 -10.73 1.71
C ALA A 207 -22.72 -10.81 0.27
N SER A 208 -21.44 -10.53 0.04
CA SER A 208 -20.78 -10.69 -1.28
C SER A 208 -20.37 -12.13 -1.58
N LEU A 209 -20.14 -12.93 -0.55
CA LEU A 209 -19.76 -14.35 -0.63
C LEU A 209 -20.96 -15.30 -0.54
N ALA A 210 -22.14 -14.82 -0.12
CA ALA A 210 -23.34 -15.62 0.10
C ALA A 210 -24.11 -16.02 -1.18
N ARG A 211 -23.49 -15.96 -2.38
CA ARG A 211 -24.10 -16.59 -3.56
C ARG A 211 -23.69 -18.05 -3.63
N THR A 212 -24.57 -18.87 -3.07
CA THR A 212 -24.68 -20.33 -3.22
C THR A 212 -23.88 -21.15 -2.20
N ASP A 213 -24.43 -21.36 -1.01
CA ASP A 213 -24.63 -22.72 -0.49
C ASP A 213 -25.61 -22.72 0.69
N THR A 214 -26.53 -23.69 0.71
CA THR A 214 -27.46 -23.98 1.82
C THR A 214 -26.88 -25.03 2.79
N GLY A 215 -25.58 -25.34 2.67
CA GLY A 215 -24.82 -26.13 3.65
C GLY A 215 -24.62 -25.38 4.97
N SER A 216 -24.59 -26.13 6.07
CA SER A 216 -24.41 -25.58 7.42
C SER A 216 -23.10 -24.76 7.47
N GLY A 217 -23.08 -23.64 8.22
CA GLY A 217 -21.97 -22.66 8.25
C GLY A 217 -20.55 -23.20 8.53
N ALA A 218 -20.42 -24.49 8.86
CA ALA A 218 -19.15 -25.22 8.85
C ALA A 218 -18.52 -25.33 7.44
N ASP A 219 -19.32 -25.45 6.37
CA ASP A 219 -18.82 -25.61 5.00
C ASP A 219 -18.19 -24.30 4.46
N VAL A 220 -18.75 -23.15 4.85
CA VAL A 220 -18.20 -21.83 4.53
C VAL A 220 -16.89 -21.59 5.30
N LEU A 221 -16.81 -22.02 6.56
CA LEU A 221 -15.61 -21.90 7.39
C LEU A 221 -14.47 -22.77 6.83
N ALA A 222 -14.78 -23.98 6.37
CA ALA A 222 -13.81 -24.86 5.70
C ALA A 222 -13.32 -24.30 4.35
N GLN A 223 -14.20 -23.65 3.57
CA GLN A 223 -13.81 -22.95 2.33
C GLN A 223 -12.97 -21.69 2.58
N VAL A 224 -13.23 -20.95 3.67
CA VAL A 224 -12.41 -19.81 4.08
C VAL A 224 -11.03 -20.29 4.55
N LEU A 225 -10.94 -21.35 5.35
CA LEU A 225 -9.64 -21.93 5.74
C LEU A 225 -8.87 -22.50 4.54
N ALA A 226 -9.57 -23.12 3.58
CA ALA A 226 -8.98 -23.65 2.36
C ALA A 226 -8.51 -22.55 1.39
N SER A 227 -9.24 -21.43 1.28
CA SER A 227 -8.82 -20.27 0.46
C SER A 227 -7.70 -19.45 1.08
N LEU A 228 -7.56 -19.48 2.41
CA LEU A 228 -6.44 -18.88 3.16
C LEU A 228 -5.19 -19.78 3.22
N GLY A 229 -5.21 -20.97 2.62
CA GLY A 229 -4.04 -21.86 2.53
C GLY A 229 -3.55 -22.42 3.87
N VAL A 230 -4.39 -22.39 4.91
CA VAL A 230 -4.03 -22.90 6.24
C VAL A 230 -4.17 -24.43 6.20
N SER A 231 -3.08 -25.12 5.85
CA SER A 231 -2.99 -26.57 6.10
C SER A 231 -2.84 -26.79 7.59
N ASP A 232 -3.92 -27.25 8.23
CA ASP A 232 -3.90 -27.78 9.59
C ASP A 232 -3.22 -29.16 9.60
N THR A 233 -2.07 -29.28 10.29
CA THR A 233 -1.44 -30.57 10.61
C THR A 233 -1.45 -30.86 12.12
N GLY A 234 -2.30 -30.20 12.90
CA GLY A 234 -2.40 -30.37 14.35
C GLY A 234 -3.49 -31.36 14.75
N SER A 235 -3.24 -32.67 14.63
CA SER A 235 -4.12 -33.69 15.23
C SER A 235 -3.98 -33.68 16.76
N GLY A 236 -4.86 -32.94 17.44
CA GLY A 236 -5.05 -32.97 18.89
C GLY A 236 -6.28 -33.79 19.25
N VAL A 237 -6.21 -35.12 19.08
CA VAL A 237 -7.24 -36.05 19.60
C VAL A 237 -6.63 -36.84 20.75
N ASP A 238 -6.78 -36.34 21.98
CA ASP A 238 -6.66 -37.19 23.16
C ASP A 238 -8.06 -37.63 23.59
N VAL A 239 -8.45 -38.84 23.17
CA VAL A 239 -9.61 -39.55 23.72
C VAL A 239 -9.11 -40.80 24.45
N PRO A 240 -8.98 -40.79 25.79
CA PRO A 240 -8.98 -42.01 26.56
C PRO A 240 -10.42 -42.30 26.98
N GLY A 241 -11.16 -43.06 26.16
CA GLY A 241 -12.58 -43.26 26.40
C GLY A 241 -13.27 -44.39 25.65
N ASN A 242 -12.59 -45.51 25.38
CA ASN A 242 -13.22 -46.85 25.30
C ASN A 242 -12.12 -47.92 25.15
N LEU A 243 -11.37 -48.20 26.22
CA LEU A 243 -10.50 -49.37 26.25
C LEU A 243 -11.40 -50.59 26.51
N ALA A 244 -11.59 -51.39 25.47
CA ALA A 244 -12.40 -52.59 25.45
C ALA A 244 -12.16 -53.46 26.70
N ALA A 245 -13.18 -53.63 27.53
CA ALA A 245 -13.25 -54.77 28.42
C ALA A 245 -13.30 -56.02 27.52
N SER A 246 -12.21 -56.79 27.47
CA SER A 246 -12.22 -58.13 26.90
C SER A 246 -13.17 -58.97 27.75
N VAL A 247 -14.38 -59.22 27.25
CA VAL A 247 -15.21 -60.29 27.78
C VAL A 247 -14.77 -61.57 27.05
N PRO A 248 -13.98 -62.48 27.68
CA PRO A 248 -13.73 -63.77 27.07
C PRO A 248 -15.05 -64.55 27.06
N VAL A 249 -15.64 -64.72 25.89
CA VAL A 249 -16.68 -65.74 25.66
C VAL A 249 -15.95 -67.07 25.47
N ALA A 250 -15.73 -67.79 26.56
CA ALA A 250 -15.35 -69.19 26.49
C ALA A 250 -16.62 -70.01 26.23
N ASP A 251 -16.83 -70.41 24.98
CA ASP A 251 -17.64 -71.57 24.64
C ASP A 251 -16.74 -72.81 24.73
N SER A 252 -17.15 -73.77 25.56
CA SER A 252 -16.75 -75.16 25.40
C SER A 252 -17.92 -76.05 25.79
N GLY A 253 -18.75 -76.42 24.83
CA GLY A 253 -19.72 -77.50 25.01
C GLY A 253 -19.07 -78.86 25.29
N ALA A 254 -19.67 -79.62 26.20
CA ALA A 254 -19.87 -81.07 26.11
C ALA A 254 -20.94 -81.53 27.14
N GLY A 255 -21.97 -82.25 26.67
CA GLY A 255 -22.71 -83.21 27.50
C GLY A 255 -21.79 -84.38 27.89
N VAL A 256 -22.00 -85.13 28.97
CA VAL A 256 -23.19 -85.62 29.68
C VAL A 256 -23.00 -85.54 31.19
#